data_AF-A0A7J4IDU3-F1
#
_entry.id   AF-A0A7J4IDU3-F1
#
_cell.length_a   1.000
_cell.length_b   1.000
_cell.length_c   1.000
_cell.angle_alpha   90.00
_cell.angle_beta   90.00
_cell.angle_gamma   90.00
#
_symmetry.space_group_name_H-M   'P 1'
#
loop_
_entity.id
_entity.type
_entity.pdbx_description
1 polymer ?
#
loop_
_entity_poly.entity_id
_entity_poly.type
_entity_poly.pdbx_seq_one_letter_code
_entity_poly.pdbx_strand_id
1 'polypeptide(L)' 'VFTQGFKRVILLGSDSPDLPEDYIKQALARLQTKDIVLGPTRDGGYYLIGFRATTFTP' A
#
# COMPACT_ATOMS: atom_id res chain seq x y z
N VAL A 1 -1.03 13.75 -1.90
CA VAL A 1 -0.02 13.00 -1.10
C VAL A 1 1.33 12.99 -1.78
N PHE A 2 1.47 12.51 -3.02
CA PHE A 2 2.77 12.53 -3.72
C PHE A 2 3.34 13.95 -3.91
N THR A 3 2.48 14.96 -4.12
CA THR A 3 2.86 16.38 -4.15
C THR A 3 3.46 16.91 -2.84
N GLN A 4 3.26 16.19 -1.72
CA GLN A 4 3.85 16.52 -0.41
C GLN A 4 5.24 15.88 -0.21
N GLY A 5 5.79 15.20 -1.23
CA GLY A 5 7.16 14.63 -1.20
C GLY A 5 7.26 13.17 -0.74
N PHE A 6 6.14 12.52 -0.40
CA PHE A 6 6.14 11.09 -0.08
C PHE A 6 6.48 10.25 -1.31
N LYS A 7 7.48 9.36 -1.20
CA LYS A 7 7.95 8.54 -2.35
C LYS A 7 7.19 7.22 -2.51
N ARG A 8 6.66 6.69 -1.41
CA ARG A 8 5.93 5.42 -1.33
C ARG A 8 4.73 5.67 -0.43
N VAL A 9 3.54 5.34 -0.91
CA VAL A 9 2.29 5.57 -0.21
C VAL A 9 1.48 4.29 -0.26
N ILE A 10 0.81 3.98 0.85
CA ILE A 10 -0.17 2.91 0.94
C ILE A 10 -1.52 3.51 1.32
N LEU A 11 -2.58 2.97 0.73
CA LEU A 11 -3.96 3.19 1.13
C LEU A 11 -4.45 1.89 1.78
N LEU A 12 -5.09 2.04 2.93
CA LEU A 12 -5.59 0.96 3.77
C LEU A 12 -7.10 1.14 3.99
N GLY A 13 -7.83 0.03 4.02
CA GLY A 13 -9.19 0.01 4.55
C GLY A 13 -9.19 0.36 6.03
N SER A 14 -10.15 1.19 6.46
CA SER A 14 -10.27 1.63 7.86
C SER A 14 -11.06 0.66 8.76
N ASP A 15 -11.60 -0.42 8.19
CA ASP A 15 -12.49 -1.38 8.86
C ASP A 15 -11.75 -2.56 9.50
N SER A 16 -10.41 -2.55 9.46
CA SER A 16 -9.55 -3.65 9.90
C SER A 16 -8.64 -3.22 11.06
N PRO A 17 -9.17 -2.94 12.26
CA PRO A 17 -8.40 -2.43 13.40
C PRO A 17 -7.35 -3.42 13.91
N ASP A 18 -7.58 -4.73 13.73
CA ASP A 18 -6.68 -5.80 14.16
C ASP A 18 -5.64 -6.18 13.09
N LEU A 19 -5.52 -5.40 12.00
CA LEU A 19 -4.55 -5.68 10.95
C LEU A 19 -3.12 -5.64 11.51
N PRO A 20 -2.35 -6.74 11.42
CA PRO A 20 -1.01 -6.74 11.99
C PRO A 20 -0.09 -5.74 11.28
N GLU A 21 0.66 -4.96 12.07
CA GLU A 21 1.57 -3.92 11.58
C GLU A 21 2.60 -4.46 10.56
N ASP A 22 2.98 -5.73 10.68
CA ASP A 22 3.91 -6.39 9.78
C ASP A 22 3.44 -6.39 8.32
N TYR A 23 2.13 -6.43 8.06
CA TYR A 23 1.60 -6.31 6.69
C TYR A 23 1.89 -4.93 6.09
N ILE A 24 1.77 -3.88 6.91
CA ILE A 24 2.08 -2.50 6.53
C ILE A 24 3.58 -2.35 6.25
N LYS A 25 4.42 -2.85 7.16
CA LYS A 25 5.90 -2.83 7.01
C LYS A 25 6.33 -3.58 5.75
N GLN A 26 5.79 -4.77 5.52
CA GLN A 26 6.09 -5.56 4.33
C GLN A 26 5.65 -4.86 3.05
N ALA A 27 4.47 -4.22 3.03
CA ALA A 27 4.02 -3.49 1.86
C ALA A 27 4.95 -2.32 1.52
N LEU A 28 5.33 -1.53 2.52
CA LEU A 28 6.29 -0.43 2.34
C LEU A 28 7.68 -0.91 1.91
N ALA A 29 8.16 -2.03 2.46
CA ALA A 29 9.42 -2.65 2.06
C ALA A 29 9.37 -3.13 0.60
N ARG A 30 8.28 -3.77 0.18
CA ARG A 30 8.10 -4.21 -1.22
C ARG A 30 8.07 -3.05 -2.21
N LEU A 31 7.49 -1.90 -1.82
CA LEU A 31 7.52 -0.68 -2.63
C LEU A 31 8.92 -0.06 -2.79
N GLN A 32 9.98 -0.63 -2.21
CA GLN A 32 11.35 -0.26 -2.56
C GLN A 32 11.72 -0.70 -3.98
N THR A 33 11.19 -1.85 -4.43
CA THR A 33 11.55 -2.46 -5.73
C THR A 33 10.36 -2.75 -6.63
N LYS A 34 9.14 -2.75 -6.10
CA LYS A 34 7.89 -2.94 -6.85
C LYS A 34 7.16 -1.63 -7.03
N ASP A 35 6.51 -1.48 -8.18
CA ASP A 35 5.76 -0.27 -8.52
C ASP A 35 4.40 -0.22 -7.81
N ILE A 36 3.78 -1.40 -7.62
CA ILE A 36 2.48 -1.60 -6.99
C ILE A 36 2.57 -2.76 -5.99
N VAL A 37 1.86 -2.65 -4.87
CA VAL A 37 1.63 -3.73 -3.91
C VAL A 37 0.14 -3.82 -3.59
N LEU A 38 -0.39 -5.04 -3.54
CA LEU A 38 -1.76 -5.33 -3.12
C LEU A 38 -1.76 -6.26 -1.91
N GLY A 39 -2.59 -5.95 -0.92
CA GLY A 39 -2.98 -6.84 0.17
C GLY A 39 -4.38 -7.40 -0.13
N PRO A 40 -4.49 -8.64 -0.65
CA PRO A 40 -5.78 -9.21 -1.06
C PRO A 40 -6.63 -9.60 0.15
N THR A 41 -7.95 -9.45 0.01
CA THR A 41 -8.94 -9.99 0.95
C THR A 41 -9.48 -11.35 0.45
N ARG A 42 -10.16 -12.09 1.33
CA ARG A 42 -10.71 -13.41 1.01
C ARG A 42 -11.91 -13.37 0.07
N ASP A 43 -12.60 -12.24 0.01
CA ASP A 43 -13.77 -11.99 -0.84
C ASP A 43 -13.40 -11.51 -2.26
N GLY A 44 -12.10 -11.45 -2.57
CA GLY A 44 -11.60 -11.05 -3.89
C GLY A 44 -11.29 -9.56 -4.05
N GLY A 45 -11.46 -8.76 -3.00
CA GLY A 45 -11.02 -7.36 -2.94
C GLY A 45 -9.56 -7.19 -2.48
N TYR A 46 -9.26 -6.01 -1.96
CA TYR A 46 -8.00 -5.69 -1.31
C TYR A 46 -8.23 -4.79 -0.09
N TYR A 47 -7.51 -5.06 1.00
CA TYR A 47 -7.51 -4.21 2.19
C TYR A 47 -6.37 -3.18 2.15
N LEU A 48 -5.39 -3.38 1.27
CA LEU A 48 -4.24 -2.51 1.08
C LEU A 48 -3.90 -2.38 -0.40
N ILE A 49 -3.64 -1.16 -0.87
CA ILE A 49 -2.98 -0.90 -2.14
C ILE A 49 -1.86 0.13 -1.94
N GLY A 50 -0.71 -0.09 -2.56
CA GLY A 50 0.45 0.77 -2.44
C GLY A 50 1.09 1.09 -3.77
N PHE A 51 1.66 2.30 -3.87
CA PHE A 51 2.29 2.80 -5.09
C PHE A 51 3.60 3.55 -4.79
N ARG A 52 4.52 3.53 -5.76
CA ARG A 52 5.64 4.49 -5.81
C ARG A 52 5.25 5.73 -6.60
N ALA A 53 5.70 6.90 -6.13
CA ALA A 53 5.46 8.18 -6.80
C ALA A 53 5.97 8.20 -8.25
N THR A 54 7.07 7.49 -8.54
CA THR A 54 7.72 7.48 -9.87
C THR A 54 6.94 6.72 -10.93
N THR A 55 6.02 5.85 -10.53
CA THR A 55 5.31 4.92 -11.42
C THR A 55 3.79 5.03 -11.26
N PHE A 56 3.33 6.02 -10.51
CA PHE A 56 1.91 6.31 -10.36
C PHE A 56 1.46 7.25 -11.47
N THR A 57 0.45 6.82 -12.21
CA THR A 57 -0.27 7.65 -13.19
C THR A 57 -1.68 7.87 -12.63
N PRO A 58 -2.08 9.14 -12.38
CA PRO A 58 -3.42 9.46 -11.90
C PRO A 58 -4.52 9.15 -12.93
#